data_AF-A0A161MFV1-F1
#
_entry.id   AF-A0A161MFV1-F1
#
_cell.length_a   1.000
_cell.length_b   1.000
_cell.length_c   1.000
_cell.angle_alpha   90.00
_cell.angle_beta   90.00
_cell.angle_gamma   90.00
#
_symmetry.space_group_name_H-M   'P 1'
#
loop_
_entity.id
_entity.type
_entity.pdbx_description
1 polymer ?
#
loop_
_entity_poly.entity_id
_entity_poly.type
_entity_poly.pdbx_seq_one_letter_code
_entity_poly.pdbx_strand_id
1 'polypeptide(L)'
;FLWLRSKLIESFPTLVVPALPAKHNVLEQLDRYSRSFIMARMAMLHTYLQRLTSHPVFSCSPVLKLFLTAKSAEFMMHSKNNAGLLDRITGSLQTLTGYNNRNSQLYPEFENVRQYTNSLSAKLTIMHDVAAKIQKERIELTYDIEEGKRAVENWICHEPELSYCLQGIRDALVSVLVSQKHLLQIYGSSIEQPLEEYLSYTDAVKEALNRRDAIQYNYESSRDETTRKRIEKEHLEILDNTNGFGFKLWKATNRDRVKNYS
;
A
#
# COMPACT_ATOMS: atom_id res chain seq x y z
N PHE A 1 12.08 6.47 3.37
CA PHE A 1 10.86 5.63 3.30
C PHE A 1 10.02 5.86 2.05
N LEU A 2 9.37 7.01 1.84
CA LEU A 2 8.56 7.23 0.62
C LEU A 2 9.36 7.04 -0.68
N TRP A 3 10.56 7.63 -0.75
CA TRP A 3 11.49 7.43 -1.86
C TRP A 3 11.84 5.95 -2.08
N LEU A 4 12.19 5.23 -1.00
CA LEU A 4 12.54 3.80 -1.05
C LEU A 4 11.38 2.99 -1.63
N ARG A 5 10.16 3.17 -1.09
CA ARG A 5 8.97 2.47 -1.58
C ARG A 5 8.74 2.76 -3.07
N SER A 6 8.79 4.02 -3.48
CA SER A 6 8.58 4.41 -4.88
C SER A 6 9.61 3.76 -5.80
N LYS A 7 10.89 3.75 -5.41
CA LYS A 7 11.96 3.14 -6.20
C LYS A 7 11.90 1.61 -6.24
N LEU A 8 11.44 0.97 -5.17
CA LEU A 8 11.19 -0.47 -5.16
C LEU A 8 10.03 -0.84 -6.10
N ILE A 9 8.94 -0.07 -6.10
CA ILE A 9 7.81 -0.30 -7.01
C ILE A 9 8.24 -0.12 -8.47
N GLU A 10 9.06 0.90 -8.75
CA GLU A 10 9.61 1.14 -10.09
C GLU A 10 10.54 0.03 -10.55
N SER A 11 11.41 -0.46 -9.66
CA SER A 11 12.39 -1.51 -9.98
C SER A 11 11.76 -2.91 -10.06
N PHE A 12 10.68 -3.14 -9.32
CA PHE A 12 10.03 -4.44 -9.17
C PHE A 12 8.50 -4.31 -9.31
N PRO A 13 7.99 -3.98 -10.50
CA PRO A 13 6.57 -3.63 -10.69
C PRO A 13 5.60 -4.78 -10.40
N THR A 14 6.06 -6.02 -10.52
CA THR A 14 5.28 -7.25 -10.29
C THR A 14 5.30 -7.74 -8.85
N LEU A 15 6.15 -7.17 -7.99
CA LEU A 15 6.27 -7.60 -6.58
C LEU A 15 5.36 -6.77 -5.66
N VAL A 16 4.90 -7.42 -4.59
CA VAL A 16 4.18 -6.77 -3.51
C VAL A 16 5.18 -5.99 -2.65
N VAL A 17 5.24 -4.68 -2.86
CA VAL A 17 6.00 -3.78 -1.99
C VAL A 17 5.11 -3.38 -0.81
N PRO A 18 5.50 -3.66 0.45
CA PRO A 18 4.70 -3.31 1.62
C PRO A 18 4.23 -1.84 1.59
N ALA A 19 3.03 -1.58 2.10
CA ALA A 19 2.55 -0.22 2.28
C ALA A 19 3.34 0.47 3.42
N LEU A 20 3.47 1.79 3.32
CA LEU A 20 3.96 2.57 4.44
C LEU A 20 2.79 2.87 5.37
N PRO A 21 3.03 3.02 6.69
CA PRO A 21 2.00 3.46 7.62
C PRO A 21 1.36 4.76 7.12
N ALA A 22 0.04 4.83 7.25
CA ALA A 22 -0.80 5.85 6.64
C ALA A 22 -0.29 7.29 6.92
N LYS A 23 -0.64 8.20 6.01
CA LYS A 23 -0.52 9.63 6.27
C LYS A 23 -1.71 10.02 7.16
N HIS A 24 -1.41 10.70 8.25
CA HIS A 24 -2.32 11.13 9.30
C HIS A 24 -3.73 11.47 8.81
N ASN A 25 -4.75 10.96 9.49
CA ASN A 25 -6.09 11.52 9.40
C ASN A 25 -6.08 12.97 9.94
N VAL A 26 -7.02 13.81 9.49
CA VAL A 26 -7.09 15.23 9.91
C VAL A 26 -7.18 15.37 11.45
N LEU A 27 -7.79 14.41 12.15
CA LEU A 27 -7.82 14.36 13.61
C LEU A 27 -6.45 14.09 14.26
N GLU A 28 -5.60 13.28 13.63
CA GLU A 28 -4.26 12.91 14.13
C GLU A 28 -3.23 14.02 13.92
N GLN A 29 -3.56 15.07 13.16
CA GLN A 29 -2.68 16.24 13.00
C GLN A 29 -2.47 17.01 14.30
N LEU A 30 -3.41 16.92 15.25
CA LEU A 30 -3.29 17.54 16.57
C LEU A 30 -2.27 16.81 17.46
N ASP A 31 -2.03 15.51 17.24
CA ASP A 31 -1.19 14.66 18.11
C ASP A 31 0.04 14.06 17.40
N ARG A 32 0.36 14.52 16.19
CA ARG A 32 1.44 13.97 15.32
C ARG A 32 2.86 13.95 15.93
N TYR A 33 3.06 14.61 17.06
CA TYR A 33 4.35 14.68 17.76
C TYR A 33 4.29 14.04 19.15
N SER A 34 3.18 13.39 19.54
CA SER A 34 3.16 12.66 20.78
C SER A 34 4.15 11.51 20.77
N ARG A 35 4.69 11.21 21.94
CA ARG A 35 5.63 10.11 22.10
C ARG A 35 4.99 8.78 21.68
N SER A 36 3.74 8.55 22.04
CA SER A 36 2.97 7.36 21.65
C SER A 36 2.88 7.23 20.13
N PHE A 37 2.50 8.31 19.45
CA PHE A 37 2.42 8.34 17.99
C PHE A 37 3.76 8.06 17.32
N ILE A 38 4.83 8.73 17.77
CA ILE A 38 6.18 8.55 17.22
C ILE A 38 6.65 7.10 17.42
N MET A 39 6.44 6.53 18.61
CA MET A 39 6.80 5.14 18.91
C MET A 39 6.03 4.14 18.04
N ALA A 40 4.73 4.32 17.87
CA ALA A 40 3.91 3.48 16.98
C ALA A 40 4.42 3.55 15.54
N ARG A 41 4.67 4.76 15.03
CA ARG A 41 5.20 4.97 13.68
C ARG A 41 6.59 4.34 13.51
N MET A 42 7.46 4.46 14.51
CA MET A 42 8.78 3.82 14.50
C MET A 42 8.66 2.30 14.45
N ALA A 43 7.75 1.70 15.23
CA ALA A 43 7.50 0.26 15.21
C ALA A 43 7.02 -0.20 13.82
N MET A 44 6.02 0.45 13.23
CA MET A 44 5.52 0.11 11.90
C MET A 44 6.58 0.27 10.80
N LEU A 45 7.44 1.30 10.89
CA LEU A 45 8.56 1.49 9.97
C LEU A 45 9.65 0.42 10.16
N HIS A 46 9.86 -0.03 11.38
CA HIS A 46 10.75 -1.15 11.67
C HIS A 46 10.21 -2.43 11.03
N THR A 47 8.93 -2.75 11.23
CA THR A 47 8.29 -3.90 10.58
C THR A 47 8.35 -3.81 9.05
N TYR A 48 8.14 -2.61 8.49
CA TYR A 48 8.30 -2.37 7.06
C TYR A 48 9.69 -2.76 6.56
N LEU A 49 10.75 -2.32 7.26
CA LEU A 49 12.12 -2.69 6.91
C LEU A 49 12.37 -4.19 7.09
N GLN A 50 11.88 -4.78 8.17
CA GLN A 50 12.03 -6.20 8.44
C GLN A 50 11.39 -7.07 7.34
N ARG A 51 10.23 -6.67 6.82
CA ARG A 51 9.58 -7.34 5.68
C ARG A 51 10.40 -7.20 4.38
N LEU A 52 11.04 -6.05 4.16
CA LEU A 52 11.93 -5.88 3.01
C LEU A 52 13.20 -6.71 3.14
N THR A 53 13.81 -6.74 4.32
CA THR A 53 15.06 -7.49 4.55
C THR A 53 14.85 -8.99 4.64
N SER A 54 13.65 -9.47 5.00
CA SER A 54 13.32 -10.90 4.97
C SER A 54 12.91 -11.40 3.58
N HIS A 55 12.55 -10.50 2.66
CA HIS A 55 12.17 -10.88 1.30
C HIS A 55 13.40 -11.22 0.45
N PRO A 56 13.43 -12.38 -0.24
CA PRO A 56 14.62 -12.86 -0.96
C PRO A 56 15.07 -11.92 -2.09
N VAL A 57 14.14 -11.19 -2.70
CA VAL A 57 14.47 -10.23 -3.78
C VAL A 57 14.83 -8.85 -3.23
N PHE A 58 14.11 -8.36 -2.21
CA PHE A 58 14.31 -6.98 -1.73
C PHE A 58 15.57 -6.86 -0.88
N SER A 59 15.92 -7.90 -0.12
CA SER A 59 17.16 -7.97 0.66
C SER A 59 18.42 -7.79 -0.18
N CYS A 60 18.40 -8.26 -1.43
CA CYS A 60 19.51 -8.09 -2.39
C CYS A 60 19.41 -6.81 -3.24
N SER A 61 18.38 -5.96 -3.03
CA SER A 61 18.17 -4.79 -3.87
C SER A 61 19.23 -3.71 -3.66
N PRO A 62 19.87 -3.18 -4.73
CA PRO A 62 20.76 -2.03 -4.63
C PRO A 62 20.06 -0.79 -4.05
N VAL A 63 18.75 -0.64 -4.29
CA VAL A 63 17.94 0.47 -3.76
C VAL A 63 17.84 0.39 -2.23
N LEU A 64 17.60 -0.80 -1.69
CA LEU A 64 17.55 -1.00 -0.24
C LEU A 64 18.93 -0.81 0.39
N LYS A 65 19.98 -1.36 -0.23
CA LYS A 65 21.37 -1.15 0.23
C LYS A 65 21.72 0.33 0.29
N LEU A 66 21.46 1.08 -0.79
CA LEU A 66 21.69 2.52 -0.83
C LEU A 66 20.93 3.25 0.28
N PHE A 67 19.64 2.92 0.49
CA PHE A 67 18.86 3.54 1.55
C PHE A 67 19.42 3.30 2.96
N LEU A 68 20.01 2.13 3.21
CA LEU A 68 20.54 1.74 4.52
C LEU A 68 21.98 2.20 4.76
N THR A 69 22.81 2.30 3.72
CA THR A 69 24.25 2.54 3.87
C THR A 69 24.73 3.91 3.38
N ALA A 70 23.96 4.61 2.54
CA ALA A 70 24.40 5.89 1.98
C ALA A 70 24.53 6.98 3.05
N LYS A 71 25.57 7.80 2.92
CA LYS A 71 25.67 9.04 3.71
C LYS A 71 24.70 10.09 3.16
N SER A 72 24.29 11.05 4.01
CA SER A 72 23.27 12.04 3.64
C SER A 72 23.54 12.78 2.33
N ALA A 73 24.80 13.14 2.05
CA ALA A 73 25.17 13.83 0.81
C ALA A 73 25.00 12.94 -0.43
N GLU A 74 25.42 11.68 -0.36
CA GLU A 74 25.28 10.68 -1.42
C GLU A 74 23.80 10.37 -1.69
N PHE A 75 23.01 10.19 -0.63
CA PHE A 75 21.57 9.96 -0.75
C PHE A 75 20.86 11.12 -1.46
N MET A 76 21.22 12.37 -1.14
CA MET A 76 20.64 13.57 -1.75
C MET A 76 20.93 13.68 -3.26
N MET A 77 22.07 13.19 -3.73
CA MET A 77 22.37 13.13 -5.17
C MET A 77 21.45 12.13 -5.88
N HIS A 78 21.29 10.94 -5.32
CA HIS A 78 20.40 9.91 -5.87
C HIS A 78 18.91 10.26 -5.78
N SER A 79 18.49 11.00 -4.75
CA SER A 79 17.10 11.42 -4.60
C SER A 79 16.72 12.57 -5.55
N LYS A 80 17.65 13.50 -5.84
CA LYS A 80 17.41 14.65 -6.73
C LYS A 80 17.42 14.28 -8.22
N ASN A 81 18.21 13.29 -8.63
CA ASN A 81 18.32 12.87 -10.04
C ASN A 81 17.02 12.29 -10.66
N ASN A 82 15.92 12.19 -9.90
CA ASN A 82 14.67 11.60 -10.36
C ASN A 82 13.45 12.55 -10.26
N ALA A 83 13.67 13.86 -10.13
CA ALA A 83 12.60 14.86 -10.20
C ALA A 83 12.02 15.06 -11.63
N GLY A 84 12.08 14.03 -12.49
CA GLY A 84 11.33 13.94 -13.75
C GLY A 84 9.88 13.57 -13.48
N LEU A 85 9.15 14.43 -12.78
CA LEU A 85 7.70 14.26 -12.52
C LEU A 85 6.86 14.35 -13.81
N LEU A 86 7.43 14.86 -14.91
CA LEU A 86 6.72 15.07 -16.18
C LEU A 86 6.58 13.80 -17.02
N ASP A 87 7.44 12.79 -16.86
CA ASP A 87 7.42 11.58 -17.70
C ASP A 87 6.41 10.52 -17.20
N ARG A 88 5.92 10.66 -15.96
CA ARG A 88 4.98 9.71 -15.33
C ARG A 88 3.50 10.06 -15.56
N ILE A 89 3.20 11.32 -15.86
CA ILE A 89 1.82 11.81 -16.04
C ILE A 89 1.32 11.53 -17.47
N THR A 90 2.22 11.51 -18.45
CA THR A 90 1.87 11.23 -19.85
C THR A 90 1.38 9.80 -20.04
N GLY A 91 2.01 8.81 -19.39
CA GLY A 91 1.57 7.41 -19.45
C GLY A 91 0.33 7.08 -18.59
N SER A 92 0.10 7.81 -17.48
CA SER A 92 -0.99 7.47 -16.55
C SER A 92 -2.38 7.94 -16.99
N LEU A 93 -2.47 9.04 -17.77
CA LEU A 93 -3.76 9.56 -18.24
C LEU A 93 -4.35 8.77 -19.42
N GLN A 94 -3.51 8.07 -20.19
CA GLN A 94 -3.94 7.24 -21.31
C GLN A 94 -4.42 5.85 -20.86
N THR A 95 -4.00 5.40 -19.67
CA THR A 95 -4.38 4.09 -19.10
C THR A 95 -5.72 4.06 -18.37
N LEU A 96 -6.36 5.20 -18.07
CA LEU A 96 -7.62 5.24 -17.30
C LEU A 96 -8.89 5.27 -18.17
N THR A 97 -8.79 5.53 -19.47
CA THR A 97 -9.96 5.63 -20.36
C THR A 97 -10.32 4.33 -21.09
N GLY A 98 -9.58 3.24 -20.85
CA GLY A 98 -9.72 1.97 -21.58
C GLY A 98 -9.76 0.71 -20.71
N TYR A 99 -9.97 0.83 -19.39
CA TYR A 99 -10.09 -0.32 -18.48
C TYR A 99 -11.42 -1.07 -18.73
N ASN A 100 -11.49 -1.76 -19.87
CA ASN A 100 -12.55 -2.72 -20.12
C ASN A 100 -12.21 -4.00 -19.35
N ASN A 101 -13.13 -4.41 -18.49
CA ASN A 101 -13.10 -5.62 -17.66
C ASN A 101 -13.02 -6.95 -18.46
N ARG A 102 -12.70 -6.89 -19.76
CA ARG A 102 -12.61 -8.03 -20.69
C ARG A 102 -11.52 -9.04 -20.29
N ASN A 103 -10.48 -8.59 -19.58
CA ASN A 103 -9.30 -9.42 -19.30
C ASN A 103 -9.24 -10.00 -17.88
N SER A 104 -10.11 -9.57 -16.97
CA SER A 104 -10.19 -10.15 -15.62
C SER A 104 -10.53 -11.65 -15.65
N GLN A 105 -11.12 -12.14 -16.74
CA GLN A 105 -11.44 -13.56 -16.96
C GLN A 105 -10.28 -14.41 -17.47
N LEU A 106 -9.16 -13.82 -17.94
CA LEU A 106 -8.07 -14.58 -18.58
C LEU A 106 -7.15 -15.29 -17.58
N TYR A 107 -7.14 -14.87 -16.32
CA TYR A 107 -6.23 -15.38 -15.30
C TYR A 107 -6.97 -15.60 -13.97
N PRO A 108 -7.72 -16.71 -13.84
CA PRO A 108 -8.58 -16.98 -12.69
C PRO A 108 -7.81 -17.01 -11.36
N GLU A 109 -6.52 -17.35 -11.39
CA GLU A 109 -5.65 -17.35 -10.21
C GLU A 109 -5.53 -15.96 -9.56
N PHE A 110 -5.47 -14.88 -10.34
CA PHE A 110 -5.35 -13.53 -9.80
C PHE A 110 -6.69 -12.99 -9.31
N GLU A 111 -7.79 -13.41 -9.94
CA GLU A 111 -9.13 -13.09 -9.44
C GLU A 111 -9.37 -13.81 -8.10
N ASN A 112 -8.95 -15.06 -7.96
CA ASN A 112 -8.98 -15.77 -6.68
C ASN A 112 -8.18 -15.04 -5.59
N VAL A 113 -6.96 -14.56 -5.92
CA VAL A 113 -6.16 -13.76 -4.99
C VAL A 113 -6.87 -12.45 -4.64
N ARG A 114 -7.51 -11.78 -5.61
CA ARG A 114 -8.27 -10.55 -5.40
C ARG A 114 -9.45 -10.75 -4.47
N GLN A 115 -10.26 -11.79 -4.71
CA GLN A 115 -11.40 -12.15 -3.87
C GLN A 115 -10.97 -12.53 -2.45
N TYR A 116 -9.92 -13.36 -2.32
CA TYR A 116 -9.34 -13.69 -1.03
C TYR A 116 -8.87 -12.45 -0.28
N THR A 117 -8.11 -11.57 -0.94
CA THR A 117 -7.56 -10.35 -0.34
C THR A 117 -8.68 -9.40 0.09
N ASN A 118 -9.75 -9.26 -0.70
CA ASN A 118 -10.92 -8.46 -0.34
C ASN A 118 -11.66 -9.05 0.87
N SER A 119 -11.86 -10.38 0.90
CA SER A 119 -12.51 -11.05 2.04
C SER A 119 -11.68 -10.92 3.32
N LEU A 120 -10.36 -11.11 3.22
CA LEU A 120 -9.43 -10.93 4.34
C LEU A 120 -9.45 -9.49 4.85
N SER A 121 -9.35 -8.50 3.95
CA SER A 121 -9.42 -7.08 4.28
C SER A 121 -10.72 -6.74 5.02
N ALA A 122 -11.88 -7.22 4.53
CA ALA A 122 -13.17 -7.00 5.19
C ALA A 122 -13.23 -7.62 6.60
N LYS A 123 -12.73 -8.85 6.77
CA LYS A 123 -12.67 -9.52 8.09
C LYS A 123 -11.74 -8.79 9.06
N LEU A 124 -10.59 -8.34 8.58
CA LEU A 124 -9.63 -7.57 9.38
C LEU A 124 -10.22 -6.23 9.82
N THR A 125 -10.96 -5.53 8.95
CA THR A 125 -11.67 -4.29 9.31
C THR A 125 -12.69 -4.54 10.41
N ILE A 126 -13.52 -5.58 10.29
CA ILE A 126 -14.49 -5.92 11.34
C ILE A 126 -13.77 -6.23 12.67
N MET A 127 -12.67 -6.99 12.62
CA MET A 127 -11.88 -7.32 13.81
C MET A 127 -11.28 -6.07 14.45
N HIS A 128 -10.75 -5.15 13.64
CA HIS A 128 -10.23 -3.87 14.09
C HIS A 128 -11.30 -3.03 14.78
N ASP A 129 -12.49 -2.91 14.18
CA ASP A 129 -13.58 -2.11 14.74
C ASP A 129 -14.12 -2.70 16.06
N VAL A 130 -14.24 -4.02 16.14
CA VAL A 130 -14.62 -4.72 17.38
C VAL A 130 -13.54 -4.55 18.44
N ALA A 131 -12.26 -4.65 18.09
CA ALA A 131 -11.15 -4.44 19.02
C ALA A 131 -11.14 -3.02 19.59
N ALA A 132 -11.34 -2.00 18.73
CA ALA A 132 -11.44 -0.61 19.15
C ALA A 132 -12.64 -0.36 20.07
N LYS A 133 -13.78 -1.00 19.79
CA LYS A 133 -14.97 -0.95 20.65
C LYS A 133 -14.68 -1.56 22.03
N ILE A 134 -14.08 -2.75 22.08
CA ILE A 134 -13.68 -3.39 23.34
C ILE A 134 -12.72 -2.50 24.13
N GLN A 135 -11.75 -1.86 23.45
CA GLN A 135 -10.82 -0.95 24.11
C GLN A 135 -11.55 0.25 24.73
N LYS A 136 -12.52 0.84 24.03
CA LYS A 136 -13.36 1.92 24.56
C LYS A 136 -14.13 1.46 25.81
N GLU A 137 -14.81 0.31 25.73
CA GLU A 137 -15.56 -0.26 26.86
C GLU A 137 -14.65 -0.55 28.07
N ARG A 138 -13.40 -0.96 27.86
CA ARG A 138 -12.41 -1.15 28.94
C ARG A 138 -12.00 0.16 29.61
N ILE A 139 -11.91 1.25 28.86
CA ILE A 139 -11.64 2.59 29.41
C ILE A 139 -12.79 3.01 30.31
N GLU A 140 -14.03 2.86 29.85
CA GLU A 140 -15.25 3.16 30.61
C GLU A 140 -15.32 2.30 31.89
N LEU A 141 -15.09 0.99 31.78
CA LEU A 141 -15.05 0.09 32.94
C LEU A 141 -13.98 0.48 33.96
N THR A 142 -12.82 0.97 33.51
CA THR A 142 -11.75 1.45 34.41
C THR A 142 -12.21 2.64 35.24
N TYR A 143 -12.99 3.55 34.64
CA TYR A 143 -13.59 4.68 35.34
C TYR A 143 -14.61 4.23 36.38
N ASP A 144 -15.52 3.32 36.01
CA ASP A 144 -16.55 2.78 36.91
C ASP A 144 -15.94 2.06 38.12
N ILE A 145 -14.89 1.27 37.90
CA ILE A 145 -14.17 0.59 38.99
C ILE A 145 -13.48 1.61 39.91
N GLU A 146 -12.90 2.68 39.37
CA GLU A 146 -12.28 3.73 40.18
C GLU A 146 -13.29 4.51 41.02
N GLU A 147 -14.49 4.74 40.50
CA GLU A 147 -15.60 5.35 41.24
C GLU A 147 -16.12 4.41 42.33
N GLY A 148 -16.37 3.14 42.00
CA GLY A 148 -16.80 2.13 42.96
C GLY A 148 -15.78 1.92 44.09
N LYS A 149 -14.48 1.89 43.75
CA LYS A 149 -13.40 1.82 44.74
C LYS A 149 -13.44 3.03 45.70
N ARG A 150 -13.62 4.24 45.18
CA ARG A 150 -13.74 5.47 46.00
C ARG A 150 -14.95 5.44 46.90
N ALA A 151 -16.09 4.93 46.43
CA ALA A 151 -17.29 4.76 47.24
C ALA A 151 -17.05 3.79 48.41
N VAL A 152 -16.41 2.65 48.15
CA VAL A 152 -16.05 1.67 49.20
C VAL A 152 -15.06 2.28 50.20
N GLU A 153 -14.05 3.01 49.73
CA GLU A 153 -13.10 3.73 50.59
C GLU A 153 -13.82 4.72 51.52
N ASN A 154 -14.83 5.44 51.02
CA ASN A 154 -15.64 6.32 51.85
C ASN A 154 -16.47 5.55 52.89
N TRP A 155 -17.07 4.42 52.52
CA TRP A 155 -17.86 3.60 53.45
C TRP A 155 -17.01 3.02 54.57
N ILE A 156 -15.78 2.56 54.27
CA ILE A 156 -14.83 2.09 55.27
C ILE A 156 -14.61 3.13 56.38
N CYS A 157 -14.59 4.42 56.04
CA CYS A 157 -14.41 5.51 57.00
C CYS A 157 -15.65 5.76 57.88
N HIS A 158 -16.85 5.48 57.39
CA HIS A 158 -18.11 5.77 58.08
C HIS A 158 -18.69 4.55 58.83
N GLU A 159 -18.35 3.34 58.40
CA GLU A 159 -18.87 2.07 58.93
C GLU A 159 -17.73 1.21 59.50
N PRO A 160 -17.14 1.58 60.66
CA PRO A 160 -15.97 0.91 61.20
C PRO A 160 -16.22 -0.57 61.53
N GLU A 161 -17.45 -0.94 61.86
CA GLU A 161 -17.84 -2.33 62.16
C GLU A 161 -17.77 -3.26 60.93
N LEU A 162 -17.97 -2.71 59.73
CA LEU A 162 -17.93 -3.46 58.46
C LEU A 162 -16.58 -3.33 57.74
N SER A 163 -15.63 -2.58 58.31
CA SER A 163 -14.37 -2.18 57.67
C SER A 163 -13.59 -3.35 57.10
N TYR A 164 -13.50 -4.48 57.83
CA TYR A 164 -12.75 -5.66 57.38
C TYR A 164 -13.31 -6.24 56.06
N CYS A 165 -14.62 -6.44 55.97
CA CYS A 165 -15.25 -6.97 54.75
C CYS A 165 -15.15 -5.98 53.59
N LEU A 166 -15.35 -4.68 53.87
CA LEU A 166 -15.26 -3.62 52.87
C LEU A 166 -13.83 -3.45 52.33
N GLN A 167 -12.80 -3.63 53.16
CA GLN A 167 -11.40 -3.66 52.72
C GLN A 167 -11.15 -4.82 51.73
N GLY A 168 -11.70 -6.01 51.99
CA GLY A 168 -11.62 -7.12 51.05
C GLY A 168 -12.21 -6.80 49.68
N ILE A 169 -13.37 -6.11 49.64
CA ILE A 169 -14.00 -5.65 48.39
C ILE A 169 -13.13 -4.61 47.69
N ARG A 170 -12.61 -3.62 48.44
CA ARG A 170 -11.68 -2.61 47.89
C ARG A 170 -10.47 -3.26 47.24
N ASP A 171 -9.85 -4.22 47.92
CA ASP A 171 -8.64 -4.89 47.42
C ASP A 171 -8.92 -5.71 46.16
N ALA A 172 -10.09 -6.35 46.09
CA ALA A 172 -10.55 -7.01 44.87
C ALA A 172 -10.74 -6.01 43.72
N LEU A 173 -11.37 -4.85 43.97
CA LEU A 173 -11.53 -3.79 42.96
C LEU A 173 -10.17 -3.25 42.48
N VAL A 174 -9.22 -3.03 43.39
CA VAL A 174 -7.85 -2.60 43.04
C VAL A 174 -7.16 -3.64 42.15
N SER A 175 -7.27 -4.93 42.49
CA SER A 175 -6.69 -6.02 41.70
C SER A 175 -7.25 -6.08 40.27
N VAL A 176 -8.58 -5.94 40.13
CA VAL A 176 -9.23 -5.88 38.80
C VAL A 176 -8.79 -4.62 38.04
N LEU A 177 -8.71 -3.47 38.72
CA LEU A 177 -8.27 -2.21 38.10
C LEU A 177 -6.85 -2.30 37.53
N VAL A 178 -5.92 -2.89 38.28
CA VAL A 178 -4.54 -3.14 37.80
C VAL A 178 -4.55 -4.00 36.54
N SER A 179 -5.36 -5.07 36.54
CA SER A 179 -5.47 -5.97 35.38
C SER A 179 -6.06 -5.27 34.16
N GLN A 180 -7.10 -4.43 34.33
CA GLN A 180 -7.68 -3.66 33.22
C GLN A 180 -6.70 -2.63 32.67
N LYS A 181 -6.01 -1.88 33.54
CA LYS A 181 -4.99 -0.90 33.12
C LYS A 181 -3.85 -1.56 32.33
N HIS A 182 -3.43 -2.76 32.70
CA HIS A 182 -2.46 -3.52 31.93
C HIS A 182 -2.97 -3.86 30.52
N LEU A 183 -4.22 -4.34 30.40
CA LEU A 183 -4.83 -4.64 29.09
C LEU A 183 -4.93 -3.38 28.20
N LEU A 184 -5.29 -2.24 28.79
CA LEU A 184 -5.32 -0.96 28.08
C LEU A 184 -3.94 -0.56 27.55
N GLN A 185 -2.88 -0.78 28.35
CA GLN A 185 -1.51 -0.42 27.99
C GLN A 185 -0.98 -1.28 26.83
N ILE A 186 -1.25 -2.59 26.83
CA ILE A 186 -0.71 -3.50 25.80
C ILE A 186 -1.51 -3.47 24.50
N TYR A 187 -2.77 -3.02 24.53
CA TYR A 187 -3.70 -3.01 23.38
C TYR A 187 -3.07 -2.49 22.09
N GLY A 188 -2.43 -1.31 22.14
CA GLY A 188 -1.88 -0.66 20.96
C GLY A 188 -0.83 -1.53 20.25
N SER A 189 0.10 -2.11 21.02
CA SER A 189 1.17 -2.95 20.48
C SER A 189 0.74 -4.38 20.13
N SER A 190 -0.24 -4.93 20.86
CA SER A 190 -0.62 -6.34 20.75
C SER A 190 -1.76 -6.60 19.76
N ILE A 191 -2.61 -5.60 19.52
CA ILE A 191 -3.83 -5.76 18.71
C ILE A 191 -3.92 -4.70 17.61
N GLU A 192 -3.89 -3.41 17.97
CA GLU A 192 -4.13 -2.30 17.03
C GLU A 192 -3.07 -2.27 15.92
N GLN A 193 -1.79 -2.14 16.29
CA GLN A 193 -0.68 -2.07 15.32
C GLN A 193 -0.62 -3.29 14.38
N PRO A 194 -0.70 -4.55 14.87
CA PRO A 194 -0.76 -5.71 13.98
C PRO A 194 -1.91 -5.67 12.98
N LEU A 195 -3.12 -5.28 13.41
CA LEU A 195 -4.28 -5.21 12.54
C LEU A 195 -4.13 -4.13 11.46
N GLU A 196 -3.67 -2.94 11.82
CA GLU A 196 -3.36 -1.87 10.87
C GLU A 196 -2.30 -2.29 9.85
N GLU A 197 -1.26 -3.01 10.30
CA GLU A 197 -0.22 -3.52 9.44
C GLU A 197 -0.72 -4.57 8.45
N TYR A 198 -1.61 -5.48 8.87
CA TYR A 198 -2.22 -6.46 7.98
C TYR A 198 -3.16 -5.80 6.98
N LEU A 199 -3.99 -4.84 7.40
CA LEU A 199 -4.84 -4.05 6.51
C LEU A 199 -3.99 -3.35 5.45
N SER A 200 -2.95 -2.64 5.88
CA SER A 200 -1.99 -1.97 4.99
C SER A 200 -1.34 -2.94 4.00
N TYR A 201 -1.07 -4.19 4.42
CA TYR A 201 -0.52 -5.21 3.55
C TYR A 201 -1.54 -5.73 2.53
N THR A 202 -2.82 -5.90 2.92
CA THR A 202 -3.88 -6.24 1.96
C THR A 202 -4.00 -5.18 0.87
N ASP A 203 -3.85 -3.91 1.21
CA ASP A 203 -3.88 -2.82 0.23
C ASP A 203 -2.65 -2.83 -0.69
N ALA A 204 -1.47 -3.17 -0.15
CA ALA A 204 -0.27 -3.36 -0.98
C ALA A 204 -0.45 -4.50 -2.00
N VAL A 205 -1.13 -5.58 -1.63
CA VAL A 205 -1.48 -6.68 -2.55
C VAL A 205 -2.45 -6.19 -3.62
N LYS A 206 -3.52 -5.49 -3.24
CA LYS A 206 -4.48 -4.90 -4.20
C LYS A 206 -3.78 -3.95 -5.18
N GLU A 207 -2.87 -3.10 -4.69
CA GLU A 207 -2.09 -2.19 -5.53
C GLU A 207 -1.20 -2.96 -6.52
N ALA A 208 -0.55 -4.04 -6.08
CA ALA A 208 0.26 -4.89 -6.95
C ALA A 208 -0.58 -5.58 -8.05
N LEU A 209 -1.76 -6.08 -7.71
CA LEU A 209 -2.69 -6.66 -8.69
C LEU A 209 -3.12 -5.62 -9.73
N ASN A 210 -3.47 -4.41 -9.30
CA ASN A 210 -3.86 -3.33 -10.21
C ASN A 210 -2.70 -2.90 -11.12
N ARG A 211 -1.47 -2.85 -10.60
CA ARG A 211 -0.27 -2.61 -11.43
C ARG A 211 -0.07 -3.72 -12.45
N ARG A 212 -0.23 -4.98 -12.06
CA ARG A 212 -0.17 -6.13 -12.98
C ARG A 212 -1.17 -5.97 -14.12
N ASP A 213 -2.42 -5.69 -13.79
CA ASP A 213 -3.50 -5.54 -14.77
C ASP A 213 -3.22 -4.38 -15.74
N ALA A 214 -2.68 -3.25 -15.25
CA ALA A 214 -2.29 -2.12 -16.09
C ALA A 214 -1.13 -2.47 -17.05
N ILE A 215 -0.11 -3.18 -16.57
CA ILE A 215 1.01 -3.63 -17.41
C ILE A 215 0.53 -4.61 -18.47
N GLN A 216 -0.32 -5.56 -18.11
CA GLN A 216 -0.89 -6.53 -19.03
C GLN A 216 -1.72 -5.85 -20.12
N TYR A 217 -2.58 -4.90 -19.75
CA TYR A 217 -3.37 -4.12 -20.69
C TYR A 217 -2.49 -3.36 -21.68
N ASN A 218 -1.44 -2.68 -21.19
CA ASN A 218 -0.52 -1.94 -22.05
C ASN A 218 0.22 -2.84 -23.04
N TYR A 219 0.65 -4.02 -22.58
CA TYR A 219 1.28 -5.02 -23.42
C TYR A 219 0.35 -5.50 -24.54
N GLU A 220 -0.90 -5.85 -24.21
CA GLU A 220 -1.88 -6.32 -25.18
C GLU A 220 -2.24 -5.23 -26.20
N SER A 221 -2.46 -3.99 -25.73
CA SER A 221 -2.72 -2.84 -26.60
C SER A 221 -1.57 -2.61 -27.58
N SER A 222 -0.32 -2.66 -27.11
CA SER A 222 0.87 -2.52 -27.96
C SER A 222 1.02 -3.67 -28.96
N ARG A 223 0.68 -4.90 -28.55
CA ARG A 223 0.69 -6.10 -29.41
C ARG A 223 -0.38 -6.01 -30.50
N ASP A 224 -1.59 -5.60 -30.15
CA ASP A 224 -2.71 -5.46 -31.10
C ASP A 224 -2.43 -4.32 -32.09
N GLU A 225 -1.84 -3.22 -31.63
CA GLU A 225 -1.38 -2.13 -32.49
C GLU A 225 -0.31 -2.59 -33.48
N THR A 226 0.68 -3.36 -33.00
CA THR A 226 1.74 -3.92 -33.86
C THR A 226 1.16 -4.88 -34.89
N THR A 227 0.20 -5.71 -34.49
CA THR A 227 -0.49 -6.66 -35.38
C THR A 227 -1.28 -5.93 -36.45
N ARG A 228 -2.01 -4.86 -36.10
CA ARG A 228 -2.71 -4.01 -37.06
C ARG A 228 -1.76 -3.38 -38.07
N LYS A 229 -0.65 -2.80 -37.61
CA LYS A 229 0.39 -2.20 -38.47
C LYS A 229 1.02 -3.24 -39.41
N ARG A 230 1.21 -4.48 -38.94
CA ARG A 230 1.71 -5.59 -39.76
C ARG A 230 0.73 -5.93 -40.88
N ILE A 231 -0.56 -6.09 -40.58
CA ILE A 231 -1.60 -6.38 -41.58
C ILE A 231 -1.71 -5.23 -42.60
N GLU A 232 -1.67 -3.98 -42.14
CA GLU A 232 -1.69 -2.80 -43.03
C GLU A 232 -0.48 -2.79 -43.97
N LYS A 233 0.72 -3.09 -43.46
CA LYS A 233 1.92 -3.23 -44.28
C LYS A 233 1.78 -4.33 -45.33
N GLU A 234 1.35 -5.54 -44.93
CA GLU A 234 1.13 -6.67 -45.86
C GLU A 234 0.13 -6.31 -46.96
N HIS A 235 -0.94 -5.59 -46.62
CA HIS A 235 -1.92 -5.09 -47.58
C HIS A 235 -1.32 -4.09 -48.57
N LEU A 236 -0.48 -3.15 -48.11
CA LEU A 236 0.22 -2.20 -48.97
C LEU A 236 1.23 -2.89 -49.91
N GLU A 237 1.94 -3.92 -49.45
CA GLU A 237 2.87 -4.70 -50.28
C GLU A 237 2.14 -5.50 -51.38
N ILE A 238 0.96 -6.04 -51.06
CA ILE A 238 0.09 -6.70 -52.05
C ILE A 238 -0.35 -5.70 -53.12
N LEU A 239 -0.74 -4.47 -52.72
CA LEU A 239 -1.11 -3.40 -53.63
C LEU A 239 0.06 -2.93 -54.51
N ASP A 240 1.29 -2.86 -53.99
CA ASP A 240 2.48 -2.52 -54.79
C ASP A 240 2.81 -3.61 -55.82
N ASN A 241 2.66 -4.89 -55.44
CA ASN A 241 2.86 -6.01 -56.36
C ASN A 241 1.77 -6.12 -57.44
N THR A 242 0.51 -5.80 -57.13
CA THR A 242 -0.58 -5.78 -58.13
C THR A 242 -0.56 -4.53 -59.01
N ASN A 243 -0.12 -3.38 -58.49
CA ASN A 243 0.08 -2.14 -59.26
C ASN A 243 1.49 -1.98 -59.84
N GLY A 244 2.28 -3.07 -59.94
CA GLY A 244 3.67 -3.07 -60.38
C GLY A 244 3.96 -2.44 -61.75
N PHE A 245 2.92 -2.14 -62.54
CA PHE A 245 3.02 -1.32 -63.75
C PHE A 245 3.01 0.19 -63.48
N GLY A 246 2.19 0.68 -62.53
CA GLY A 246 2.01 2.11 -62.25
C GLY A 246 3.15 2.72 -61.43
N PHE A 247 3.67 2.01 -60.42
CA PHE A 247 4.75 2.53 -59.57
C PHE A 247 6.11 2.52 -60.29
N LYS A 248 6.35 1.55 -61.19
CA LYS A 248 7.50 1.56 -62.11
C LYS A 248 7.42 2.71 -63.11
N LEU A 249 6.21 3.06 -63.60
CA LEU A 249 6.00 4.21 -64.47
C LEU A 249 6.28 5.52 -63.72
N TRP A 250 5.81 5.69 -62.48
CA TRP A 250 6.10 6.91 -61.69
C TRP A 250 7.59 7.09 -61.39
N LYS A 251 8.30 6.00 -61.04
CA LYS A 251 9.77 6.04 -60.88
C LYS A 251 10.51 6.33 -62.19
N ALA A 252 10.05 5.83 -63.34
CA ALA A 252 10.64 6.12 -64.64
C ALA A 252 10.42 7.60 -65.04
N THR A 253 9.19 8.11 -64.91
CA THR A 253 8.83 9.49 -65.27
C THR A 253 9.56 10.52 -64.42
N ASN A 254 9.82 10.25 -63.14
CA ASN A 254 10.62 11.15 -62.29
C ASN A 254 12.13 11.05 -62.57
N ARG A 255 12.64 9.89 -63.01
CA ARG A 255 14.06 9.75 -63.38
C ARG A 255 14.40 10.49 -64.67
N ASP A 256 13.46 10.55 -65.62
CA ASP A 256 13.62 11.30 -66.87
C ASP A 256 13.41 12.82 -66.68
N ARG A 257 12.57 13.24 -65.73
CA ARG A 257 12.43 14.66 -65.37
C ARG A 257 13.66 15.25 -64.69
N VAL A 258 14.44 14.45 -63.97
CA VAL A 258 15.67 14.92 -63.30
C VAL A 258 16.85 15.04 -64.28
N LYS A 259 16.83 14.33 -65.42
CA LYS A 259 17.87 14.44 -66.45
C LYS A 259 17.72 15.63 -67.41
N ASN A 260 16.57 16.29 -67.42
CA ASN A 260 16.31 17.47 -68.27
C ASN A 260 16.65 18.81 -67.58
N TYR A 261 17.27 18.76 -66.40
CA TYR A 261 17.74 19.94 -65.64
C TYR A 261 19.21 19.80 -65.22
N SER A 262 20.04 19.14 -66.04
CA SER A 262 21.50 19.10 -65.90
C SER A 262 22.16 19.58 -67.18
#